data_AF-A0A1I5DST3-F1
#
_entry.id   AF-A0A1I5DST3-F1
#
_cell.length_a   1.000
_cell.length_b   1.000
_cell.length_c   1.000
_cell.angle_alpha   90.00
_cell.angle_beta   90.00
_cell.angle_gamma   90.00
#
_symmetry.space_group_name_H-M   'P 1'
#
loop_
_entity.id
_entity.type
_entity.pdbx_description
1 polymer ?
#
loop_
_entity_poly.entity_id
_entity_poly.type
_entity_poly.pdbx_seq_one_letter_code
_entity_poly.pdbx_strand_id
1 'polypeptide(L)'
;MSSWRDVAAAVAQRQQPAAGPTAIETFGLPDDLAAALRRLETMPPPRKLERSANWRGVVADAMTIARDRWAAKAMALGWTAGDLFGIGPRDDWDFQGLAVWLSSRRIVMLDAERVIVAGDSGDHRSTFERGGMRHGTHPTITPVMLWDFGR
;
A
#
# COMPACT_ATOMS: atom_id res chain seq x y z
N MET A 1 29.77 6.20 50.06
CA MET A 1 28.72 5.21 49.77
C MET A 1 27.78 5.86 48.76
N SER A 2 27.79 5.40 47.51
CA SER A 2 26.93 5.99 46.47
C SER A 2 25.46 5.80 46.83
N SER A 3 24.67 6.86 46.66
CA SER A 3 23.24 6.84 46.98
C SER A 3 22.50 6.02 45.92
N TRP A 4 21.45 5.31 46.33
CA TRP A 4 20.57 4.58 45.41
C TRP A 4 19.97 5.50 44.32
N ARG A 5 19.88 6.82 44.58
CA ARG A 5 19.49 7.83 43.61
C ARG A 5 20.51 8.01 42.48
N ASP A 6 21.80 7.92 42.78
CA ASP A 6 22.88 8.03 41.78
C ASP A 6 22.88 6.81 40.85
N VAL A 7 22.59 5.64 41.41
CA VAL A 7 22.44 4.39 40.65
C VAL A 7 21.20 4.44 39.76
N ALA A 8 20.07 4.93 40.28
CA ALA A 8 18.83 5.06 39.50
C ALA A 8 18.98 6.07 38.35
N ALA A 9 19.66 7.21 38.58
CA ALA A 9 19.94 8.20 37.55
C ALA A 9 20.86 7.65 36.44
N ALA A 10 21.88 6.87 36.81
CA ALA A 10 22.80 6.25 35.85
C ALA A 10 22.12 5.17 34.99
N VAL A 11 21.16 4.41 35.56
CA VAL A 11 20.35 3.45 34.80
C VAL A 11 19.40 4.16 33.84
N ALA A 12 18.74 5.25 34.29
CA ALA A 12 17.86 6.05 33.45
C ALA A 12 18.60 6.69 32.25
N GLN A 13 19.82 7.19 32.46
CA GLN A 13 20.66 7.75 31.38
C GLN A 13 21.17 6.70 30.39
N ARG A 14 21.37 5.44 30.82
CA ARG A 14 21.68 4.32 29.93
C ARG A 14 20.46 3.79 29.17
N GLN A 15 19.26 4.03 29.68
CA GLN A 15 17.99 3.62 29.08
C GLN A 15 17.37 4.69 28.17
N GLN A 16 18.00 5.84 27.99
CA GLN A 16 17.66 6.72 26.87
C GLN A 16 18.17 6.04 25.59
N PRO A 17 17.31 5.46 24.71
CA PRO A 17 17.75 5.20 23.37
C PRO A 17 18.15 6.56 22.79
N ALA A 18 19.40 6.66 22.33
CA ALA A 18 19.81 7.77 21.50
C ALA A 18 18.76 7.91 20.39
N ALA A 19 18.21 9.11 20.21
CA ALA A 19 17.36 9.42 19.07
C ALA A 19 18.21 9.25 17.81
N GLY A 20 18.25 8.02 17.30
CA GLY A 20 18.81 7.71 16.00
C GLY A 20 18.02 8.47 14.94
N PRO A 21 18.57 8.61 13.71
CA PRO A 21 17.80 9.12 12.59
C PRO A 21 16.47 8.37 12.54
N THR A 22 15.36 9.12 12.48
CA THR A 22 14.00 8.58 12.47
C THR A 22 13.96 7.47 11.44
N ALA A 23 13.90 6.22 11.87
CA ALA A 23 13.89 5.08 10.97
C ALA A 23 12.70 5.29 10.03
N ILE A 24 12.99 5.47 8.74
CA ILE A 24 11.95 5.72 7.75
C ILE A 24 11.05 4.51 7.74
N GLU A 25 9.77 4.71 8.05
CA GLU A 25 8.80 3.61 8.08
C GLU A 25 8.65 3.01 6.67
N THR A 26 9.01 1.73 6.53
CA THR A 26 8.92 1.01 5.25
C THR A 26 7.60 0.28 5.06
N PHE A 27 6.73 0.30 6.08
CA PHE A 27 5.52 -0.53 6.14
C PHE A 27 5.84 -2.01 5.88
N GLY A 28 7.06 -2.44 6.25
CA GLY A 28 7.71 -3.72 5.92
C GLY A 28 7.56 -4.17 4.47
N LEU A 29 7.64 -3.20 3.57
CA LEU A 29 7.85 -3.37 2.14
C LEU A 29 9.34 -3.17 1.82
N PRO A 30 9.80 -3.60 0.63
CA PRO A 30 11.08 -3.16 0.08
C PRO A 30 11.22 -1.63 0.08
N ASP A 31 12.44 -1.14 0.30
CA ASP A 31 12.72 0.30 0.50
C ASP A 31 12.30 1.16 -0.69
N ASP A 32 12.50 0.65 -1.91
CA ASP A 32 12.12 1.29 -3.16
C ASP A 32 10.61 1.44 -3.29
N LEU A 33 9.86 0.39 -2.95
CA LEU A 33 8.39 0.39 -2.96
C LEU A 33 7.84 1.35 -1.88
N ALA A 34 8.40 1.32 -0.67
CA ALA A 34 8.02 2.23 0.40
C ALA A 34 8.33 3.70 0.04
N ALA A 35 9.45 3.97 -0.64
CA ALA A 35 9.77 5.30 -1.15
C ALA A 35 8.80 5.75 -2.26
N ALA A 36 8.42 4.84 -3.16
CA ALA A 36 7.47 5.13 -4.23
C ALA A 36 6.07 5.46 -3.70
N LEU A 37 5.59 4.76 -2.67
CA LEU A 37 4.32 5.04 -2.00
C LEU A 37 4.31 6.38 -1.28
N ARG A 38 5.41 6.73 -0.58
CA ARG A 38 5.56 8.07 0.03
C ARG A 38 5.54 9.18 -1.02
N ARG A 39 6.16 8.94 -2.18
CA ARG A 39 6.07 9.88 -3.32
C ARG A 39 4.63 9.99 -3.80
N LEU A 40 3.95 8.87 -4.01
CA LEU A 40 2.57 8.80 -4.48
C LEU A 40 1.60 9.62 -3.61
N GLU A 41 1.76 9.57 -2.28
CA GLU A 41 0.92 10.31 -1.34
C GLU A 41 0.90 11.84 -1.58
N THR A 42 1.97 12.39 -2.15
CA THR A 42 2.12 13.82 -2.43
C THR A 42 1.94 14.19 -3.90
N MET A 43 1.70 13.20 -4.77
CA MET A 43 1.61 13.44 -6.22
C MET A 43 0.25 14.06 -6.61
N PRO A 44 0.25 15.09 -7.49
CA PRO A 44 -0.98 15.60 -8.07
C PRO A 44 -1.63 14.55 -8.98
N PRO A 45 -2.96 14.66 -9.24
CA PRO A 45 -3.62 13.77 -10.18
C PRO A 45 -2.98 13.85 -11.58
N PRO A 46 -2.79 12.73 -12.28
CA PRO A 46 -2.27 12.70 -13.64
C PRO A 46 -3.13 13.52 -14.60
N ARG A 47 -2.51 14.29 -15.50
CA ARG A 47 -3.20 15.23 -16.42
C ARG A 47 -4.21 14.57 -17.36
N LYS A 48 -3.98 13.31 -17.72
CA LYS A 48 -4.81 12.54 -18.67
C LYS A 48 -5.81 11.60 -17.98
N LEU A 49 -5.99 11.73 -16.66
CA LEU A 49 -6.95 10.91 -15.93
C LEU A 49 -8.35 11.52 -16.06
N GLU A 50 -9.19 10.93 -16.90
CA GLU A 50 -10.61 11.25 -17.09
C GLU A 50 -11.36 11.19 -15.76
N ARG A 51 -10.95 10.31 -14.84
CA ARG A 51 -11.48 10.20 -13.48
C ARG A 51 -10.55 10.75 -12.41
N SER A 52 -9.98 11.93 -12.64
CA SER A 52 -9.16 12.67 -11.66
C SER A 52 -9.81 12.81 -10.27
N ALA A 53 -11.14 12.87 -10.18
CA ALA A 53 -11.88 12.87 -8.93
C ALA A 53 -11.62 11.63 -8.04
N ASN A 54 -11.27 10.48 -8.65
CA ASN A 54 -11.02 9.23 -7.94
C ASN A 54 -9.56 9.09 -7.51
N TRP A 55 -8.64 9.91 -8.02
CA TRP A 55 -7.20 9.82 -7.74
C TRP A 55 -6.92 9.84 -6.24
N ARG A 56 -7.52 10.77 -5.50
CA ARG A 56 -7.32 10.87 -4.05
C ARG A 56 -7.77 9.61 -3.31
N GLY A 57 -8.88 9.00 -3.76
CA GLY A 57 -9.37 7.73 -3.20
C GLY A 57 -8.40 6.59 -3.47
N VAL A 58 -7.91 6.47 -4.70
CA VAL A 58 -6.92 5.43 -5.08
C VAL A 58 -5.62 5.60 -4.30
N VAL A 59 -5.13 6.83 -4.12
CA VAL A 59 -3.95 7.10 -3.29
C VAL A 59 -4.20 6.73 -1.83
N ALA A 60 -5.37 7.08 -1.28
CA ALA A 60 -5.74 6.70 0.09
C ALA A 60 -5.82 5.17 0.27
N ASP A 61 -6.39 4.47 -0.71
CA ASP A 61 -6.49 3.01 -0.72
C ASP A 61 -5.09 2.37 -0.82
N ALA A 62 -4.21 2.88 -1.68
CA ALA A 62 -2.82 2.43 -1.77
C ALA A 62 -2.07 2.61 -0.44
N MET A 63 -2.25 3.75 0.22
CA MET A 63 -1.65 4.02 1.53
C MET A 63 -2.24 3.15 2.63
N THR A 64 -3.54 2.84 2.58
CA THR A 64 -4.20 1.92 3.52
C THR A 64 -3.64 0.51 3.39
N ILE A 65 -3.53 0.00 2.15
CA ILE A 65 -2.94 -1.31 1.86
C ILE A 65 -1.50 -1.40 2.41
N ALA A 66 -0.72 -0.32 2.32
CA ALA A 66 0.63 -0.27 2.87
C ALA A 66 0.65 -0.21 4.41
N ARG A 67 -0.01 0.79 5.00
CA ARG A 67 -0.01 1.07 6.45
C ARG A 67 -0.57 -0.09 7.27
N ASP A 68 -1.63 -0.74 6.79
CA ASP A 68 -2.24 -1.91 7.43
C ASP A 68 -1.47 -3.22 7.18
N ARG A 69 -0.33 -3.13 6.49
CA ARG A 69 0.58 -4.23 6.15
C ARG A 69 -0.04 -5.28 5.24
N TRP A 70 -1.14 -4.96 4.54
CA TRP A 70 -1.74 -5.84 3.55
C TRP A 70 -0.82 -6.07 2.36
N ALA A 71 -0.12 -5.03 1.88
CA ALA A 71 0.86 -5.18 0.80
C ALA A 71 1.97 -6.17 1.19
N ALA A 72 2.54 -6.04 2.38
CA ALA A 72 3.61 -6.92 2.82
C ALA A 72 3.15 -8.38 2.97
N LYS A 73 1.93 -8.60 3.50
CA LYS A 73 1.32 -9.94 3.56
C LYS A 73 1.10 -10.51 2.17
N ALA A 74 0.58 -9.72 1.24
CA ALA A 74 0.35 -10.15 -0.14
C ALA A 74 1.66 -10.53 -0.85
N MET A 75 2.70 -9.71 -0.71
CA MET A 75 4.02 -10.00 -1.27
C MET A 75 4.62 -11.29 -0.69
N ALA A 76 4.44 -11.54 0.61
CA ALA A 76 4.85 -12.81 1.23
C ALA A 76 4.08 -14.03 0.67
N LEU A 77 2.88 -13.81 0.11
CA LEU A 77 2.07 -14.82 -0.58
C LEU A 77 2.33 -14.83 -2.11
N GLY A 78 3.36 -14.13 -2.57
CA GLY A 78 3.80 -14.12 -3.97
C GLY A 78 3.08 -13.13 -4.88
N TRP A 79 2.32 -12.18 -4.33
CA TRP A 79 1.76 -11.08 -5.11
C TRP A 79 2.85 -10.11 -5.54
N THR A 80 2.72 -9.55 -6.73
CA THR A 80 3.63 -8.55 -7.26
C THR A 80 3.19 -7.13 -6.87
N ALA A 81 4.11 -6.16 -6.97
CA ALA A 81 3.73 -4.75 -6.83
C ALA A 81 2.68 -4.32 -7.88
N GLY A 82 2.69 -4.93 -9.07
CA GLY A 82 1.69 -4.67 -10.11
C GLY A 82 0.30 -5.15 -9.74
N ASP A 83 0.17 -6.30 -9.07
CA ASP A 83 -1.12 -6.80 -8.57
C ASP A 83 -1.76 -5.83 -7.56
N LEU A 84 -0.91 -5.14 -6.79
CA LEU A 84 -1.35 -4.25 -5.71
C LEU A 84 -1.56 -2.80 -6.18
N PHE A 85 -0.61 -2.28 -6.95
CA PHE A 85 -0.48 -0.84 -7.25
C PHE A 85 -0.37 -0.54 -8.75
N GLY A 86 -0.64 -1.53 -9.61
CA GLY A 86 -0.65 -1.33 -11.04
C GLY A 86 -1.96 -0.71 -11.54
N ILE A 87 -1.86 -0.03 -12.67
CA ILE A 87 -2.98 0.45 -13.48
C ILE A 87 -2.68 0.15 -14.95
N GLY A 88 -3.72 0.02 -15.77
CA GLY A 88 -3.58 -0.12 -17.21
C GLY A 88 -2.76 1.02 -17.84
N PRO A 89 -2.11 0.78 -18.99
CA PRO A 89 -1.30 1.80 -19.69
C PRO A 89 -2.17 2.93 -20.28
N ARG A 90 -3.47 2.70 -20.40
CA ARG A 90 -4.49 3.67 -20.81
C ARG A 90 -5.48 3.84 -19.66
N ASP A 91 -6.16 4.98 -19.62
CA ASP A 91 -7.24 5.25 -18.66
C ASP A 91 -8.53 4.48 -19.01
N ASP A 92 -8.42 3.35 -19.71
CA ASP A 92 -9.53 2.46 -20.05
C ASP A 92 -9.88 1.50 -18.91
N TRP A 93 -9.08 1.48 -17.83
CA TRP A 93 -9.27 0.64 -16.66
C TRP A 93 -9.29 -0.87 -16.99
N ASP A 94 -8.70 -1.25 -18.14
CA ASP A 94 -8.58 -2.65 -18.60
C ASP A 94 -7.75 -3.50 -17.62
N PHE A 95 -6.84 -2.85 -16.88
CA PHE A 95 -6.14 -3.41 -15.74
C PHE A 95 -6.33 -2.52 -14.50
N GLN A 96 -6.75 -3.13 -13.40
CA GLN A 96 -6.81 -2.50 -12.09
C GLN A 96 -6.07 -3.37 -11.07
N GLY A 97 -5.01 -2.82 -10.47
CA GLY A 97 -4.44 -3.37 -9.25
C GLY A 97 -5.38 -3.18 -8.06
N LEU A 98 -5.08 -3.86 -6.95
CA LEU A 98 -5.93 -3.87 -5.77
C LEU A 98 -6.29 -2.46 -5.27
N ALA A 99 -5.33 -1.52 -5.23
CA ALA A 99 -5.56 -0.15 -4.78
C ALA A 99 -6.55 0.62 -5.66
N VAL A 100 -6.57 0.33 -6.96
CA VAL A 100 -7.47 0.94 -7.93
C VAL A 100 -8.87 0.36 -7.81
N TRP A 101 -8.94 -0.96 -7.58
CA TRP A 101 -10.20 -1.67 -7.42
C TRP A 101 -10.85 -1.41 -6.05
N LEU A 102 -10.08 -1.21 -4.98
CA LEU A 102 -10.57 -1.19 -3.60
C LEU A 102 -11.75 -0.23 -3.40
N SER A 103 -11.65 0.98 -3.95
CA SER A 103 -12.72 1.99 -3.92
C SER A 103 -13.25 2.21 -2.50
N SER A 104 -12.33 2.38 -1.54
CA SER A 104 -12.58 2.59 -0.11
C SER A 104 -13.25 1.43 0.64
N ARG A 105 -13.43 0.26 0.01
CA ARG A 105 -13.93 -0.94 0.69
C ARG A 105 -12.87 -1.50 1.64
N ARG A 106 -13.30 -2.16 2.72
CA ARG A 106 -12.37 -2.70 3.73
C ARG A 106 -11.92 -4.11 3.37
N ILE A 107 -10.61 -4.36 3.38
CA ILE A 107 -10.06 -5.73 3.26
C ILE A 107 -10.41 -6.54 4.51
N VAL A 108 -11.00 -7.71 4.32
CA VAL A 108 -11.35 -8.64 5.40
C VAL A 108 -10.59 -9.96 5.36
N MET A 109 -10.12 -10.36 4.18
CA MET A 109 -9.34 -11.58 3.98
C MET A 109 -8.43 -11.41 2.77
N LEU A 110 -7.24 -12.00 2.85
CA LEU A 110 -6.27 -12.03 1.77
C LEU A 110 -5.56 -13.38 1.80
N ASP A 111 -5.49 -14.05 0.65
CA ASP A 111 -4.74 -15.29 0.44
C ASP A 111 -3.83 -15.16 -0.80
N ALA A 112 -3.22 -16.26 -1.26
CA ALA A 112 -2.30 -16.25 -2.39
C ALA A 112 -2.98 -15.95 -3.75
N GLU A 113 -4.30 -16.06 -3.83
CA GLU A 113 -5.06 -16.00 -5.07
C GLU A 113 -6.07 -14.83 -5.09
N ARG A 114 -6.55 -14.38 -3.92
CA ARG A 114 -7.62 -13.38 -3.87
C ARG A 114 -7.62 -12.52 -2.60
N VAL A 115 -8.35 -11.41 -2.72
CA VAL A 115 -8.74 -10.54 -1.62
C VAL A 115 -10.26 -10.51 -1.52
N ILE A 116 -10.78 -10.65 -0.30
CA ILE A 116 -12.19 -10.38 -0.01
C ILE A 116 -12.27 -9.03 0.69
N VAL A 117 -13.18 -8.19 0.21
CA VAL A 117 -13.50 -6.89 0.80
C VAL A 117 -14.95 -6.84 1.22
N ALA A 118 -15.25 -6.02 2.21
CA ALA A 118 -16.59 -5.68 2.64
C ALA A 118 -16.87 -4.19 2.37
N GLY A 119 -18.07 -3.88 1.89
CA GLY A 119 -18.56 -2.50 1.84
C GLY A 119 -18.86 -1.95 3.24
N ASP A 120 -19.20 -0.67 3.32
CA ASP A 120 -19.39 0.06 4.60
C ASP A 120 -20.43 -0.58 5.53
N SER A 121 -21.54 -1.10 4.98
CA SER A 121 -22.57 -1.78 5.78
C SER A 121 -22.19 -3.20 6.20
N GLY A 122 -21.14 -3.78 5.61
CA GLY A 122 -20.72 -5.16 5.85
C GLY A 122 -21.58 -6.25 5.17
N ASP A 123 -22.75 -5.88 4.64
CA ASP A 123 -23.73 -6.82 4.07
C ASP A 123 -23.29 -7.39 2.71
N HIS A 124 -22.45 -6.65 1.99
CA HIS A 124 -21.99 -7.02 0.66
C HIS A 124 -20.48 -7.27 0.68
N ARG A 125 -20.10 -8.44 0.16
CA ARG A 125 -18.70 -8.81 -0.06
C ARG A 125 -18.39 -8.81 -1.54
N SER A 126 -17.17 -8.43 -1.88
CA SER A 126 -16.64 -8.55 -3.23
C SER A 126 -15.29 -9.25 -3.18
N THR A 127 -14.98 -9.99 -4.23
CA THR A 127 -13.72 -10.71 -4.37
C THR A 127 -12.91 -10.09 -5.50
N PHE A 128 -11.65 -9.80 -5.21
CA PHE A 128 -10.63 -9.48 -6.20
C PHE A 128 -9.78 -10.73 -6.40
N GLU A 129 -9.71 -11.23 -7.63
CA GLU A 129 -8.90 -12.40 -7.99
C GLU A 129 -7.60 -11.95 -8.67
N ARG A 130 -6.46 -12.40 -8.14
CA ARG A 130 -5.15 -12.20 -8.76
C ARG A 130 -5.12 -12.94 -10.10
N GLY A 131 -4.93 -12.20 -11.19
CA GLY A 131 -4.98 -12.76 -12.55
C GLY A 131 -6.40 -13.00 -13.09
N GLY A 132 -7.44 -12.55 -12.39
CA GLY A 132 -8.83 -12.68 -12.84
C GLY A 132 -9.18 -11.77 -14.03
N MET A 133 -10.36 -11.93 -14.63
CA MET A 133 -10.79 -11.06 -15.73
C MET A 133 -10.87 -9.59 -15.26
N ARG A 134 -10.15 -8.67 -15.94
CA ARG A 134 -9.86 -7.25 -15.55
C ARG A 134 -8.70 -7.03 -14.57
N HIS A 135 -7.99 -8.09 -14.17
CA HIS A 135 -6.88 -8.06 -13.21
C HIS A 135 -5.70 -8.93 -13.66
N GLY A 136 -4.48 -8.45 -13.50
CA GLY A 136 -3.30 -9.32 -13.33
C GLY A 136 -2.74 -10.09 -14.52
N THR A 137 -3.50 -10.51 -15.53
CA THR A 137 -2.93 -11.36 -16.63
C THR A 137 -3.77 -11.33 -17.91
N HIS A 138 -4.11 -10.17 -18.47
CA HIS A 138 -4.15 -10.16 -19.94
C HIS A 138 -2.69 -10.21 -20.39
N PRO A 139 -2.19 -11.30 -21.00
CA PRO A 139 -0.76 -11.50 -21.24
C PRO A 139 -0.12 -10.42 -22.10
N THR A 140 -0.92 -9.54 -22.71
CA THR A 140 -0.47 -8.42 -23.55
C THR A 140 -0.42 -7.07 -22.84
N ILE A 141 -0.87 -6.97 -21.57
CA ILE A 141 -0.92 -5.70 -20.83
C ILE A 141 0.13 -5.70 -19.73
N THR A 142 1.20 -4.94 -19.93
CA THR A 142 2.16 -4.62 -18.87
C THR A 142 1.59 -3.47 -18.03
N PRO A 143 1.31 -3.67 -16.73
CA PRO A 143 0.78 -2.63 -15.89
C PRO A 143 1.81 -1.52 -15.65
N VAL A 144 1.33 -0.28 -15.58
CA VAL A 144 2.12 0.87 -15.14
C VAL A 144 1.88 1.05 -13.64
N MET A 145 2.90 1.39 -12.88
CA MET A 145 2.70 1.67 -11.46
C MET A 145 2.00 3.00 -11.25
N LEU A 146 1.15 3.12 -10.22
CA LEU A 146 0.44 4.36 -9.89
C LEU A 146 1.37 5.58 -9.82
N TRP A 147 2.57 5.43 -9.28
CA TRP A 147 3.55 6.53 -9.15
C TRP A 147 4.27 6.91 -10.44
N ASP A 148 4.11 6.14 -11.51
CA ASP A 148 4.70 6.40 -12.83
C ASP A 148 3.63 6.73 -13.91
N PHE A 149 2.34 6.57 -13.58
CA PHE A 149 1.24 6.81 -14.51
C PHE A 149 1.07 8.29 -14.87
N GLY A 150 0.92 8.57 -16.17
CA GLY A 150 0.59 9.90 -16.71
C GLY A 150 1.67 10.98 -16.54
N ARG A 151 2.93 10.58 -16.38
CA ARG A 151 4.12 11.44 -16.56
C ARG A 151 4.38 11.73 -18.04
#